data_AF-A0A916S2U7-F1
#
_entry.id   AF-A0A916S2U7-F1
#
_cell.length_a   1.000
_cell.length_b   1.000
_cell.length_c   1.000
_cell.angle_alpha   90.00
_cell.angle_beta   90.00
_cell.angle_gamma   90.00
#
_symmetry.space_group_name_H-M   'P 1'
#
loop_
_entity.id
_entity.type
_entity.pdbx_description
1 polymer ?
#
loop_
_entity_poly.entity_id
_entity_poly.type
_entity_poly.pdbx_seq_one_letter_code
_entity_poly.pdbx_strand_id
1 'polypeptide(L)'
;MFLFEEDADLVQDREDLLSILRMRFGDISPEIIEGIYEIDKLDTLERLILVAANAPTFKVFMEELQEEGSFRIVGDRFNPLSSLKEGEL
;
A
#
# COMPACT_ATOMS: atom_id res chain seq x y z
N MET A 1 -1.47 -27.64 11.28
CA MET A 1 -0.19 -27.03 10.89
C MET A 1 -0.43 -25.81 9.99
N PHE A 2 -1.42 -25.85 9.09
CA PHE A 2 -1.77 -24.79 8.13
C PHE A 2 -2.21 -23.42 8.72
N LEU A 3 -3.01 -23.39 9.80
CA LEU A 3 -3.52 -22.12 10.36
C LEU A 3 -2.42 -21.19 10.91
N PHE A 4 -1.29 -21.74 11.36
CA PHE A 4 -0.21 -20.93 11.93
C PHE A 4 0.68 -20.28 10.85
N GLU A 5 0.67 -20.81 9.63
CA GLU A 5 1.42 -20.24 8.50
C GLU A 5 0.67 -19.05 7.91
N GLU A 6 -0.65 -19.17 7.70
CA GLU A 6 -1.50 -18.05 7.22
C GLU A 6 -1.45 -16.84 8.17
N ASP A 7 -1.48 -17.06 9.48
CA ASP A 7 -1.35 -15.98 10.47
C ASP A 7 0.04 -15.31 10.44
N ALA A 8 1.10 -16.08 10.17
CA ALA A 8 2.46 -15.56 10.08
C ALA A 8 2.66 -14.73 8.80
N ASP A 9 2.13 -15.19 7.67
CA ASP A 9 2.18 -14.49 6.38
C ASP A 9 1.40 -13.17 6.46
N LEU A 10 0.23 -13.16 7.11
CA LEU A 10 -0.55 -11.93 7.34
C LEU A 10 0.23 -10.90 8.15
N VAL A 11 0.93 -11.33 9.19
CA VAL A 11 1.76 -10.43 10.00
C VAL A 11 2.93 -9.90 9.18
N GLN A 12 3.62 -10.77 8.43
CA GLN A 12 4.76 -10.37 7.62
C GLN A 12 4.36 -9.33 6.56
N ASP A 13 3.28 -9.58 5.81
CA ASP A 13 2.84 -8.67 4.75
C ASP A 13 2.39 -7.31 5.28
N ARG A 14 1.80 -7.25 6.49
CA ARG A 14 1.49 -5.97 7.14
C ARG A 14 2.75 -5.18 7.46
N GLU A 15 3.77 -5.83 8.03
CA GLU A 15 5.05 -5.18 8.33
C GLU A 15 5.77 -4.71 7.06
N ASP A 16 5.72 -5.50 5.98
CA ASP A 16 6.29 -5.15 4.69
C ASP A 16 5.59 -3.93 4.08
N LEU A 17 4.25 -3.91 4.11
CA LEU A 17 3.46 -2.75 3.67
C LEU A 17 3.81 -1.49 4.47
N LEU A 18 3.84 -1.59 5.80
CA LEU A 18 4.18 -0.46 6.68
C LEU A 18 5.61 0.03 6.43
N SER A 19 6.55 -0.88 6.18
CA SER A 19 7.93 -0.54 5.87
C SER A 19 8.04 0.22 4.56
N ILE A 20 7.35 -0.22 3.50
CA ILE A 20 7.32 0.48 2.20
C ILE A 20 6.70 1.88 2.35
N LEU A 21 5.58 1.98 3.06
CA LEU A 21 4.92 3.27 3.30
C LEU A 21 5.83 4.24 4.04
N ARG A 22 6.53 3.78 5.08
CA ARG A 22 7.51 4.58 5.81
C ARG A 22 8.67 5.03 4.94
N MET A 23 9.21 4.12 4.13
CA MET A 23 10.31 4.41 3.22
C MET A 23 9.94 5.44 2.15
N ARG A 24 8.71 5.41 1.62
CA ARG A 24 8.29 6.27 0.52
C ARG A 24 7.65 7.58 0.96
N PHE A 25 6.89 7.56 2.05
CA PHE A 25 6.03 8.67 2.46
C PHE A 25 6.38 9.23 3.85
N GLY A 26 7.33 8.63 4.57
CA GLY A 26 7.75 9.07 5.90
C GLY A 26 6.83 8.55 7.01
N ASP A 27 6.70 9.31 8.09
CA ASP A 27 5.91 8.88 9.25
C ASP A 27 4.44 8.64 8.89
N ILE A 28 3.92 7.49 9.30
CA ILE A 28 2.54 7.07 9.08
C ILE A 28 1.76 7.25 10.39
N SER A 29 0.55 7.79 10.31
CA SER A 29 -0.28 8.03 11.51
C SER A 29 -0.72 6.71 12.15
N PRO A 30 -0.92 6.68 13.49
CA PRO A 30 -1.39 5.48 14.20
C PRO A 30 -2.70 4.91 13.64
N GLU A 31 -3.64 5.77 13.26
CA GLU A 31 -4.92 5.37 12.66
C GLU A 31 -4.76 4.52 11.39
N ILE A 32 -3.78 4.85 10.54
CA ILE A 32 -3.52 4.11 9.30
C ILE A 32 -2.82 2.78 9.60
N ILE A 33 -1.94 2.78 10.60
CA ILE A 33 -1.29 1.55 11.08
C ILE A 33 -2.35 0.58 11.60
N GLU A 34 -3.25 1.05 12.47
CA GLU A 34 -4.38 0.26 12.99
C GLU A 34 -5.25 -0.28 11.86
N GLY A 35 -5.63 0.56 10.89
CA GLY A 35 -6.42 0.12 9.73
C GLY A 35 -5.73 -0.95 8.88
N ILE A 36 -4.40 -0.94 8.77
CA ILE A 36 -3.65 -2.00 8.07
C ILE A 36 -3.66 -3.31 8.86
N TYR A 37 -3.58 -3.27 10.20
CA TYR A 37 -3.67 -4.47 11.04
C TYR A 37 -5.07 -5.10 11.04
N GLU A 38 -6.12 -4.32 10.74
CA GLU A 38 -7.48 -4.83 10.59
C GLU A 38 -7.70 -5.62 9.29
N ILE A 39 -6.81 -5.49 8.29
CA ILE A 39 -6.90 -6.26 7.03
C ILE A 39 -6.54 -7.72 7.30
N ASP A 40 -7.47 -8.64 7.06
CA ASP A 40 -7.36 -10.08 7.31
C ASP A 40 -7.22 -10.92 6.04
N LYS A 41 -7.14 -10.29 4.86
CA LYS A 41 -7.00 -10.94 3.56
C LYS A 41 -5.63 -10.72 2.96
N LEU A 42 -4.86 -11.80 2.78
CA LEU A 42 -3.54 -11.78 2.13
C LEU A 42 -3.57 -11.09 0.76
N ASP A 43 -4.49 -11.49 -0.13
CA ASP A 43 -4.66 -10.86 -1.46
C ASP A 43 -4.81 -9.34 -1.40
N THR A 44 -5.42 -8.82 -0.32
CA THR A 44 -5.58 -7.38 -0.13
C THR A 44 -4.28 -6.71 0.28
N LEU A 45 -3.51 -7.33 1.18
CA LEU A 45 -2.20 -6.85 1.61
C LEU A 45 -1.19 -6.87 0.45
N GLU A 46 -1.09 -7.98 -0.28
CA GLU A 46 -0.22 -8.12 -1.45
C GLU A 46 -0.52 -7.04 -2.50
N ARG A 47 -1.80 -6.79 -2.78
CA ARG A 47 -2.22 -5.69 -3.66
C ARG A 47 -1.76 -4.34 -3.12
N LEU A 48 -1.98 -4.06 -1.84
CA LEU A 48 -1.61 -2.79 -1.23
C LEU A 48 -0.10 -2.59 -1.18
N ILE A 49 0.70 -3.64 -1.06
CA ILE A 49 2.16 -3.60 -1.20
C ILE A 49 2.53 -3.09 -2.60
N LEU A 50 1.92 -3.63 -3.65
CA LEU A 50 2.15 -3.18 -5.03
C LEU A 50 1.72 -1.72 -5.24
N VAL A 51 0.56 -1.33 -4.69
CA VAL A 51 0.09 0.07 -4.76
C VAL A 51 1.06 0.98 -4.00
N ALA A 52 1.44 0.62 -2.78
CA ALA A 52 2.34 1.38 -1.94
C ALA A 52 3.71 1.53 -2.61
N ALA A 53 4.18 0.58 -3.42
CA ALA A 53 5.43 0.70 -4.16
C ALA A 53 5.34 1.64 -5.39
N ASN A 54 4.17 1.73 -6.03
CA ASN A 54 4.03 2.41 -7.33
C ASN A 54 3.24 3.72 -7.29
N ALA A 55 2.43 3.98 -6.25
CA ALA A 55 1.62 5.18 -6.14
C ALA A 55 2.50 6.45 -6.14
N PRO A 56 2.19 7.50 -6.90
CA PRO A 56 3.03 8.70 -6.97
C PRO A 56 3.01 9.53 -5.68
N THR A 57 1.94 9.44 -4.89
CA THR A 57 1.78 10.17 -3.62
C THR A 57 1.05 9.33 -2.60
N PHE A 58 1.19 9.70 -1.32
CA PHE A 58 0.47 9.05 -0.23
C PHE A 58 -1.04 9.18 -0.38
N LYS A 59 -1.53 10.31 -0.90
CA LYS A 59 -2.96 10.52 -1.19
C LYS A 59 -3.51 9.46 -2.15
N VAL A 60 -2.78 9.15 -3.22
CA VAL A 60 -3.20 8.12 -4.19
C VAL A 60 -3.23 6.74 -3.53
N PHE A 61 -2.27 6.43 -2.66
CA PHE A 61 -2.33 5.20 -1.86
C PHE A 61 -3.58 5.14 -0.97
N MET A 62 -3.93 6.25 -0.30
CA MET A 62 -5.11 6.30 0.57
C MET A 62 -6.43 6.14 -0.19
N GLU A 63 -6.52 6.66 -1.42
CA GLU A 63 -7.68 6.42 -2.30
C GLU A 63 -7.85 4.91 -2.58
N GLU A 64 -6.76 4.20 -2.84
CA GLU A 64 -6.75 2.75 -3.13
C GLU A 64 -6.93 1.87 -1.89
N LEU A 65 -6.59 2.38 -0.71
CA LEU A 65 -6.85 1.72 0.58
C LEU A 65 -8.36 1.74 0.90
N GLN A 66 -9.09 2.77 0.46
CA GLN A 66 -10.53 2.90 0.68
C GLN A 66 -11.39 2.21 -0.40
N GLU A 67 -10.83 1.81 -1.53
CA GLU A 67 -11.57 1.06 -2.56
C GLU A 67 -11.68 -0.44 -2.22
N GLU A 68 -12.91 -0.89 -1.94
CA GLU A 68 -13.24 -2.31 -1.86
C GLU A 68 -13.58 -2.89 -3.25
N GLY A 69 -12.64 -3.62 -3.84
CA GLY A 69 -12.92 -4.55 -4.95
C GLY A 69 -12.69 -4.02 -6.36
N SER A 70 -11.89 -4.78 -7.12
CA SER A 70 -11.53 -4.61 -8.55
C SER A 70 -10.46 -3.54 -8.84
N PHE A 71 -9.21 -3.88 -8.52
CA PHE A 71 -8.05 -3.12 -8.94
C PHE A 71 -7.70 -3.34 -10.42
N ARG A 72 -7.39 -2.24 -11.11
CA ARG A 72 -6.82 -2.24 -12.46
C ARG A 72 -5.59 -1.33 -12.45
N ILE A 73 -4.38 -1.91 -12.45
CA ILE A 73 -3.13 -1.19 -12.73
C ILE A 73 -3.10 -0.80 -14.22
N VAL A 74 -3.91 0.17 -14.62
CA VAL A 74 -3.86 0.73 -15.98
C VAL A 74 -4.07 2.22 -15.92
N GLY A 75 -3.08 2.96 -16.43
CA GLY A 75 -3.13 4.40 -16.64
C GLY A 75 -1.93 5.15 -16.05
N ASP A 76 -1.66 6.35 -16.60
CA ASP A 76 -0.57 7.26 -16.20
C ASP A 76 -0.61 7.69 -14.72
N ARG A 77 -1.69 7.36 -13.99
CA ARG A 77 -1.87 7.61 -12.54
C ARG A 77 -0.86 6.87 -11.65
N PHE A 78 -0.30 5.75 -12.11
CA PHE A 78 0.69 4.96 -11.35
C PHE A 78 2.14 5.26 -11.75
N ASN A 79 2.40 6.37 -12.45
CA ASN A 79 3.76 6.75 -12.77
C ASN A 79 4.44 7.42 -11.56
N PRO A 80 5.44 6.78 -10.92
CA PRO A 80 6.12 7.35 -9.75
C PRO A 80 6.94 8.62 -10.07
N LEU A 81 7.14 8.92 -11.36
CA LEU A 81 7.85 10.11 -11.84
C LEU A 81 6.90 11.26 -12.25
N SER A 82 5.58 11.07 -12.11
CA SER A 82 4.59 12.11 -12.50
C SER A 82 4.78 13.43 -11.74
N SER A 83 5.20 13.37 -10.47
CA SER A 83 5.49 14.55 -9.64
C SER A 83 6.81 15.26 -9.99
N LEU A 84 7.72 14.64 -10.74
CA LEU A 84 8.97 15.29 -11.16
C LEU A 84 8.79 16.22 -12.38
N LYS A 85 7.68 16.13 -13.11
CA LYS A 85 7.48 16.92 -14.35
C LYS A 85 6.98 18.35 -14.15
N GLU A 86 6.60 18.75 -12.95
CA GLU A 86 6.14 20.13 -12.69
C GLU A 86 7.27 21.14 -12.41
N GLY A 87 8.54 20.72 -12.46
CA GLY A 87 9.69 21.55 -12.08
C GLY A 87 10.61 22.06 -13.20
N GLU A 88 10.36 21.74 -14.48
CA GLU A 88 11.22 22.17 -15.59
C GLU A 88 10.42 22.98 -16.62
N LEU A 89 10.31 24.29 -16.36
CA LEU A 89 9.99 25.33 -17.34
C LEU A 89 11.15 26.32 -17.43
#